data_AF-A0A3N2QB39-F1
#
_entry.id   AF-A0A3N2QB39-F1
#
_cell.length_a   1.000
_cell.length_b   1.000
_cell.length_c   1.000
_cell.angle_alpha   90.00
_cell.angle_beta   90.00
_cell.angle_gamma   90.00
#
_symmetry.space_group_name_H-M   'P 1'
#
loop_
_entity.id
_entity.type
_entity.pdbx_description
1 polymer ?
#
loop_
_entity_poly.entity_id
_entity_poly.type
_entity_poly.pdbx_seq_one_letter_code
_entity_poly.pdbx_strand_id
1 'polypeptide(L)'
;MELNIEIIPYLLSQVQILDAKIALLESENKALRLENANLKEKLGLNTKNSSISSSKELYKSKKRPSHKSGRKPGGQPGHTGATRSKMVADSIVAVPLDNLSCSCGGDIRCSKTPTVHQKVDLPDIKPYVIDYHLQNGRCKKCGKRRTAS
;
A
#
# COMPACT_ATOMS: atom_id res chain seq x y z
N MET A 1 -11.59 65.74 -18.75
CA MET A 1 -12.59 64.96 -17.99
C MET A 1 -13.22 63.84 -18.83
N GLU A 2 -12.58 63.36 -19.91
CA GLU A 2 -13.18 62.38 -20.83
C GLU A 2 -12.60 60.96 -20.69
N LEU A 3 -11.42 60.80 -20.09
CA LEU A 3 -10.78 59.49 -19.89
C LEU A 3 -11.52 58.58 -18.89
N ASN A 4 -12.42 59.11 -18.05
CA ASN A 4 -13.10 58.34 -17.01
C ASN A 4 -14.36 57.60 -17.48
N ILE A 5 -14.92 57.94 -18.65
CA ILE A 5 -16.24 57.43 -19.06
C ILE A 5 -16.15 56.01 -19.63
N GLU A 6 -15.04 55.65 -20.31
CA GLU A 6 -14.86 54.31 -20.90
C GLU A 6 -14.14 53.31 -19.99
N ILE A 7 -13.33 53.80 -19.04
CA ILE A 7 -12.55 52.95 -18.13
C ILE A 7 -13.46 52.28 -17.09
N ILE A 8 -14.47 52.99 -16.58
CA ILE A 8 -15.37 52.45 -15.55
C ILE A 8 -16.19 51.24 -16.06
N PRO A 9 -16.85 51.31 -17.23
CA PRO A 9 -17.54 50.15 -17.82
C PRO A 9 -16.59 48.98 -18.10
N TYR A 10 -15.38 49.26 -18.59
CA TYR A 10 -14.37 48.24 -18.86
C TYR A 10 -13.97 47.49 -17.58
N LEU A 11 -13.66 48.22 -16.50
CA LEU A 11 -13.31 47.62 -15.21
C LEU A 11 -14.47 46.82 -14.62
N LEU A 12 -15.71 47.31 -14.72
CA LEU A 12 -16.90 46.58 -14.29
C LEU A 12 -17.06 45.25 -15.05
N SER A 13 -16.84 45.26 -16.37
CA SER A 13 -16.87 44.04 -17.18
C SER A 13 -15.80 43.05 -16.75
N GLN A 14 -14.60 43.55 -16.41
CA GLN A 14 -13.49 42.71 -15.97
C GLN A 14 -13.76 42.09 -14.59
N VAL A 15 -14.38 42.84 -13.67
CA VAL A 15 -14.82 42.32 -12.37
C VAL A 15 -15.85 41.20 -12.55
N GLN A 16 -16.86 41.40 -13.40
CA GLN A 16 -17.87 40.37 -13.67
C GLN A 16 -17.26 39.08 -14.25
N ILE A 17 -16.30 39.21 -15.17
CA ILE A 17 -15.59 38.06 -15.74
C ILE A 17 -14.78 37.32 -14.66
N LEU A 18 -14.09 38.07 -13.79
CA LEU A 18 -13.32 37.50 -12.70
C LEU A 18 -14.21 36.79 -11.67
N ASP A 19 -15.35 37.37 -11.31
CA ASP A 19 -16.32 36.76 -10.40
C ASP A 19 -16.89 35.45 -10.96
N ALA A 20 -17.24 35.44 -12.26
CA ALA A 20 -17.68 34.23 -12.94
C ALA A 20 -16.60 33.14 -12.92
N LYS A 21 -15.34 33.52 -13.13
CA LYS A 21 -14.21 32.60 -13.07
C LYS A 21 -13.95 32.07 -11.66
N ILE A 22 -14.08 32.91 -10.63
CA ILE A 22 -13.96 32.50 -9.22
C ILE A 22 -15.06 31.50 -8.89
N ALA A 23 -16.32 31.79 -9.24
CA ALA A 23 -17.43 30.89 -8.98
C ALA A 23 -17.23 29.51 -9.64
N LEU A 24 -16.73 29.49 -10.88
CA LEU A 24 -16.40 28.25 -11.59
C LEU A 24 -15.29 27.47 -10.87
N LEU A 25 -14.17 28.13 -10.55
CA LEU A 25 -13.04 27.50 -9.86
C LEU A 25 -13.42 26.99 -8.48
N GLU A 26 -14.26 27.71 -7.73
CA GLU A 26 -14.76 27.26 -6.44
C GLU A 26 -15.63 26.01 -6.56
N SER A 27 -16.48 25.94 -7.60
CA SER A 27 -17.31 24.78 -7.87
C SER A 27 -16.47 23.54 -8.21
N GLU A 28 -15.44 23.71 -9.04
CA GLU A 28 -14.51 22.65 -9.41
C GLU A 28 -13.68 22.20 -8.20
N ASN A 29 -13.20 23.14 -7.39
CA ASN A 29 -12.45 22.81 -6.16
C ASN A 29 -13.31 22.01 -5.18
N LYS A 30 -14.59 22.36 -5.03
CA LYS A 30 -15.53 21.60 -4.19
C LYS A 30 -15.73 20.18 -4.72
N ALA A 31 -15.91 20.01 -6.03
CA ALA A 31 -16.05 18.69 -6.65
C ALA A 31 -14.78 17.83 -6.46
N LEU A 32 -13.61 18.39 -6.75
CA LEU A 32 -12.32 17.71 -6.59
C LEU A 32 -12.03 17.33 -5.13
N ARG A 33 -12.43 18.17 -4.16
CA ARG A 33 -12.28 17.86 -2.74
C ARG A 33 -13.17 16.71 -2.31
N LEU A 34 -14.41 16.66 -2.80
CA LEU A 34 -15.34 15.57 -2.51
C LEU A 34 -14.83 14.25 -3.10
N GLU A 35 -14.40 14.26 -4.36
CA GLU A 35 -13.82 13.09 -5.01
C GLU A 35 -12.57 12.58 -4.29
N ASN A 36 -11.66 13.49 -3.91
CA ASN A 36 -10.49 13.13 -3.11
C ASN A 36 -10.85 12.53 -1.76
N ALA A 37 -11.89 13.01 -1.09
CA ALA A 37 -12.35 12.44 0.18
C ALA A 37 -12.85 11.00 -0.02
N ASN A 38 -13.69 10.78 -1.04
CA ASN A 38 -14.20 9.46 -1.40
C ASN A 38 -13.07 8.48 -1.79
N LEU A 39 -12.09 8.94 -2.57
CA LEU A 39 -10.93 8.14 -2.96
C LEU A 39 -10.06 7.78 -1.75
N LYS A 40 -9.83 8.72 -0.82
CA LYS A 40 -9.10 8.46 0.42
C LYS A 40 -9.82 7.46 1.32
N GLU A 41 -11.15 7.52 1.41
CA GLU A 41 -11.96 6.55 2.14
C GLU A 41 -11.85 5.15 1.52
N LYS A 42 -12.02 5.03 0.20
CA LYS A 42 -11.86 3.75 -0.54
C LYS A 42 -10.47 3.13 -0.36
N LEU A 43 -9.43 3.96 -0.30
CA LEU A 43 -8.05 3.52 -0.12
C LEU A 43 -7.66 3.31 1.36
N GLY A 44 -8.55 3.57 2.33
CA GLY A 44 -8.22 3.52 3.76
C GLY A 44 -7.14 4.53 4.19
N LEU A 45 -6.93 5.57 3.39
CA LEU A 45 -5.90 6.59 3.59
C LEU A 45 -6.42 7.69 4.51
N ASN A 46 -6.34 7.44 5.82
CA ASN A 46 -6.45 8.49 6.81
C ASN A 46 -5.14 9.30 6.86
N THR A 47 -5.19 10.57 7.30
CA THR A 47 -4.00 11.44 7.50
C THR A 47 -2.93 10.84 8.42
N LYS A 48 -3.27 9.76 9.13
CA LYS A 48 -2.36 8.94 9.93
C LYS A 48 -1.58 7.89 9.13
N ASN A 49 -2.05 7.49 7.95
CA ASN A 49 -1.48 6.46 7.08
C ASN A 49 -0.93 7.00 5.76
N SER A 50 -1.26 8.24 5.37
CA SER A 50 -0.66 8.87 4.20
C SER A 50 0.67 9.52 4.56
N SER A 51 1.73 9.09 3.88
CA SER A 51 3.10 9.59 3.87
C SER A 51 3.20 11.11 3.58
N ILE A 52 2.76 11.93 4.55
CA ILE A 52 3.13 13.34 4.69
C ILE A 52 4.35 13.36 5.60
N SER A 53 5.44 14.00 5.17
CA SER A 53 6.65 14.09 5.98
C SER A 53 6.37 14.90 7.25
N SER A 54 6.72 14.33 8.41
CA SER A 54 6.56 14.95 9.75
C SER A 54 7.18 16.37 9.84
N SER A 55 8.08 16.71 8.93
CA SER A 55 8.72 18.03 8.82
C SER A 55 7.79 19.21 8.49
N LYS A 56 6.53 18.98 8.07
CA LYS A 56 5.50 20.03 7.91
C LYS A 56 4.62 20.25 9.15
N GLU A 57 4.76 19.42 10.19
CA GLU A 57 4.16 19.68 11.51
C GLU A 57 5.02 20.70 12.27
N LEU A 58 4.78 22.00 12.03
CA LEU A 58 5.42 23.11 12.77
C LEU A 58 5.16 23.06 14.29
N TYR A 59 4.20 22.23 14.71
CA TYR A 59 3.93 21.93 16.11
C TYR A 59 3.93 20.43 16.31
N LYS A 60 5.06 19.87 16.79
CA LYS A 60 5.03 18.56 17.46
C LYS A 60 4.15 18.72 18.70
N SER A 61 2.86 18.43 18.57
CA SER A 61 2.01 18.26 19.75
C SER A 61 2.68 17.18 20.59
N LYS A 62 3.14 17.53 21.80
CA LYS A 62 3.66 16.54 22.75
C LYS A 62 2.61 15.44 22.83
N LYS A 63 2.95 14.22 22.38
CA LYS A 63 2.07 13.07 22.54
C LYS A 63 1.71 13.04 24.02
N ARG A 64 0.44 13.31 24.35
CA ARG A 64 -0.03 13.14 25.72
C ARG A 64 0.38 11.73 26.14
N PRO A 65 1.01 11.54 27.31
CA PRO A 65 1.34 10.21 27.77
C PRO A 65 0.05 9.39 27.74
N SER A 66 -0.01 8.43 26.82
CA SER A 66 -1.12 7.49 26.75
C SER A 66 -1.05 6.73 28.06
N HIS A 67 -2.09 6.85 28.88
CA HIS A 67 -2.27 5.93 29.99
C HIS A 67 -2.26 4.52 29.39
N LYS A 68 -1.35 3.67 29.88
CA LYS A 68 -1.35 2.25 29.54
C LYS A 68 -2.76 1.76 29.86
N SER A 69 -3.44 1.16 28.89
CA SER A 69 -4.87 0.84 29.00
C SER A 69 -5.21 -0.16 30.11
N GLY A 70 -4.22 -0.63 30.90
CA GLY A 70 -4.34 -1.71 31.88
C GLY A 70 -4.70 -3.06 31.26
N ARG A 71 -5.08 -3.07 29.98
CA ARG A 71 -5.46 -4.26 29.23
C ARG A 71 -4.21 -5.06 28.92
N LYS A 72 -4.29 -6.36 29.18
CA LYS A 72 -3.28 -7.30 28.73
C LYS A 72 -3.20 -7.23 27.19
N PRO A 73 -2.00 -7.31 26.61
CA PRO A 73 -1.85 -7.42 25.16
C PRO A 73 -2.59 -8.67 24.66
N GLY A 74 -3.31 -8.56 23.55
CA GLY A 74 -4.07 -9.66 22.94
C GLY A 74 -5.52 -9.30 22.62
N GLY A 75 -6.26 -10.30 22.12
CA GLY A 75 -7.69 -10.19 21.85
C GLY A 75 -8.50 -9.90 23.13
N GLN A 76 -9.74 -9.42 22.97
CA GLN A 76 -10.60 -9.20 24.13
C GLN A 76 -10.94 -10.54 24.81
N PRO A 77 -11.16 -10.57 26.13
CA PRO A 77 -11.63 -11.76 26.83
C PRO A 77 -12.88 -12.35 26.15
N GLY A 78 -12.88 -13.65 25.88
CA GLY A 78 -13.97 -14.36 25.20
C GLY A 78 -13.80 -14.51 23.68
N HIS A 79 -12.82 -13.86 23.05
CA HIS A 79 -12.49 -14.13 21.65
C HIS A 79 -11.70 -15.42 21.53
N THR A 80 -12.20 -16.37 20.74
CA THR A 80 -11.46 -17.58 20.39
C THR A 80 -10.30 -17.19 19.46
N GLY A 81 -9.08 -17.55 19.86
CA GLY A 81 -7.92 -17.33 19.01
C GLY A 81 -8.01 -18.18 17.74
N ALA A 82 -7.97 -17.56 16.57
CA ALA A 82 -7.81 -18.26 15.31
C ALA A 82 -6.32 -18.43 15.01
N THR A 83 -5.79 -19.62 15.27
CA THR A 83 -4.42 -19.97 14.91
C THR A 83 -4.44 -20.98 13.77
N ARG A 84 -3.52 -20.85 12.81
CA ARG A 84 -3.34 -21.85 11.75
C ARG A 84 -2.88 -23.16 12.38
N SER A 85 -3.53 -24.26 12.02
CA SER A 85 -3.05 -25.60 12.37
C SER A 85 -1.71 -25.87 11.68
N LYS A 86 -0.88 -26.69 12.32
CA LYS A 86 0.36 -27.18 11.71
C LYS A 86 0.02 -28.13 10.57
N MET A 87 0.76 -28.03 9.48
CA MET A 87 0.61 -28.91 8.31
C MET A 87 1.49 -30.15 8.48
N VAL A 88 1.21 -31.22 7.72
CA VAL A 88 2.15 -32.34 7.60
C VAL A 88 3.39 -31.82 6.85
N ALA A 89 4.58 -32.03 7.41
CA ALA A 89 5.81 -31.53 6.82
C ALA A 89 6.30 -32.48 5.72
N ASP A 90 6.63 -31.94 4.54
CA ASP A 90 7.25 -32.70 3.45
C ASP A 90 8.71 -33.08 3.77
N SER A 91 9.39 -32.25 4.57
CA SER A 91 10.75 -32.51 5.06
C SER A 91 10.93 -32.01 6.49
N ILE A 92 11.78 -32.70 7.26
CA ILE A 92 12.10 -32.35 8.65
C ILE A 92 13.59 -32.09 8.76
N VAL A 93 13.96 -30.87 9.15
CA VAL A 93 15.34 -30.48 9.44
C VAL A 93 15.48 -30.31 10.94
N ALA A 94 16.34 -31.12 11.56
CA ALA A 94 16.69 -30.97 12.97
C ALA A 94 17.76 -29.88 13.12
N VAL A 95 17.51 -28.90 14.00
CA VAL A 95 18.48 -27.86 14.36
C VAL A 95 18.91 -28.14 15.81
N PRO A 96 19.99 -28.89 16.04
CA PRO A 96 20.49 -29.16 17.39
C PRO A 96 21.09 -27.88 18.00
N LEU A 97 21.27 -27.88 19.32
CA LEU A 97 22.07 -26.86 19.98
C LEU A 97 23.54 -27.05 19.60
N ASP A 98 24.21 -25.97 19.21
CA ASP A 98 25.64 -26.02 18.87
C ASP A 98 26.51 -26.43 20.05
N ASN A 99 26.12 -26.05 21.28
CA ASN A 99 26.78 -26.41 22.53
C ASN A 99 25.76 -26.85 23.58
N LEU A 100 26.10 -27.91 24.32
CA LEU A 100 25.34 -28.37 25.48
C LEU A 100 25.84 -27.76 26.79
N SER A 101 26.70 -26.74 26.73
CA SER A 101 27.14 -25.96 27.89
C SER A 101 26.40 -24.64 27.96
N CYS A 102 25.82 -24.34 29.12
CA CYS A 102 25.28 -23.03 29.42
C CYS A 102 26.42 -22.03 29.61
N SER A 103 26.15 -20.74 29.35
CA SER A 103 27.10 -19.65 29.61
C SER A 103 27.51 -19.53 31.08
N CYS A 104 26.75 -20.10 32.00
CA CYS A 104 27.12 -20.20 33.42
C CYS A 104 28.02 -21.40 33.78
N GLY A 105 28.37 -22.25 32.81
CA GLY A 105 29.21 -23.44 33.01
C GLY A 105 28.45 -24.73 33.37
N GLY A 106 27.12 -24.70 33.43
CA GLY A 106 26.29 -25.90 33.65
C GLY A 106 25.91 -26.64 32.37
N ASP A 107 25.53 -27.91 32.49
CA ASP A 107 25.08 -28.73 31.34
C ASP A 107 23.62 -28.45 30.95
N ILE A 108 23.36 -28.42 29.64
CA ILE A 108 22.03 -28.26 29.05
C ILE A 108 21.43 -29.64 28.79
N ARG A 109 20.28 -29.89 29.40
CA ARG A 109 19.46 -31.09 29.14
C ARG A 109 18.40 -30.78 28.08
N CYS A 110 18.49 -31.43 26.93
CA CYS A 110 17.51 -31.27 25.86
C CYS A 110 16.19 -32.00 26.20
N SER A 111 15.05 -31.37 25.85
CA SER A 111 13.75 -32.03 25.92
C SER A 111 13.65 -33.15 24.87
N LYS A 112 12.93 -34.23 25.19
CA LYS A 112 12.60 -35.30 24.23
C LYS A 112 11.58 -34.83 23.18
N THR A 113 10.77 -33.82 23.50
CA THR A 113 9.79 -33.23 22.59
C THR A 113 10.32 -31.89 22.07
N PRO A 114 10.67 -31.80 20.77
CA PRO A 114 11.17 -30.56 20.21
C PRO A 114 10.05 -29.54 19.98
N THR A 115 10.37 -28.26 20.13
CA THR A 115 9.52 -27.17 19.68
C THR A 115 9.58 -27.09 18.16
N VAL A 116 8.44 -27.29 17.49
CA VAL A 116 8.37 -27.29 16.02
C VAL A 116 8.01 -25.90 15.48
N HIS A 117 8.92 -25.32 14.69
CA HIS A 117 8.71 -24.13 13.86
C HIS A 117 8.57 -24.56 12.39
N GLN A 118 7.46 -24.23 11.74
CA GLN A 118 7.21 -24.59 10.33
C GLN A 118 7.38 -23.38 9.41
N LYS A 119 8.26 -23.53 8.42
CA LYS A 119 8.30 -22.64 7.27
C LYS A 119 7.47 -23.29 6.15
N VAL A 120 6.43 -22.60 5.68
CA VAL A 120 5.64 -23.02 4.52
C VAL A 120 6.04 -22.12 3.36
N ASP A 121 6.60 -22.71 2.33
CA ASP A 121 7.06 -22.01 1.14
C ASP A 121 6.66 -22.83 -0.10
N LEU A 122 6.66 -22.18 -1.27
CA LEU A 122 6.50 -22.90 -2.52
C LEU A 122 7.86 -23.54 -2.87
N PRO A 123 7.88 -24.78 -3.39
CA PRO A 123 9.11 -25.33 -3.96
C PRO A 123 9.54 -24.47 -5.15
N ASP A 124 10.78 -24.63 -5.61
CA ASP A 124 11.31 -23.91 -6.77
C ASP A 124 10.39 -24.11 -7.99
N ILE A 125 9.60 -23.10 -8.33
CA ILE A 125 8.67 -23.13 -9.45
C ILE A 125 9.46 -22.82 -10.73
N LYS A 126 9.59 -23.81 -11.60
CA LYS A 126 10.17 -23.61 -12.93
C LYS A 126 9.11 -23.02 -13.88
N PRO A 127 9.48 -22.07 -14.76
CA PRO A 127 8.54 -21.52 -15.73
C PRO A 127 8.08 -22.61 -16.70
N TYR A 128 6.78 -22.64 -16.96
CA TYR A 128 6.22 -23.41 -18.06
C TYR A 128 6.25 -22.54 -19.32
N VAL A 129 7.09 -22.91 -20.28
CA VAL A 129 7.31 -22.14 -21.51
C VAL A 129 6.67 -22.89 -22.68
N ILE A 130 5.84 -22.18 -23.46
CA ILE A 130 5.29 -22.67 -24.73
C ILE A 130 5.85 -21.78 -25.85
N ASP A 131 6.60 -22.38 -26.77
CA ASP A 131 7.05 -21.71 -27.98
C ASP A 131 6.02 -21.88 -29.10
N TYR A 132 5.43 -20.78 -29.53
CA TYR A 132 4.57 -20.74 -30.72
C TYR A 132 5.43 -20.44 -31.94
N HIS A 133 5.56 -21.42 -32.83
CA HIS A 133 6.23 -21.25 -34.12
C HIS A 133 5.23 -20.78 -35.18
N LEU A 134 5.10 -19.46 -35.30
CA LEU A 134 4.19 -18.83 -36.26
C LEU A 134 4.72 -19.02 -37.68
N GLN A 135 3.90 -19.60 -38.56
CA GLN A 135 4.20 -19.63 -40.00
C GLN A 135 4.16 -18.21 -40.57
N ASN A 136 5.12 -17.89 -41.45
CA ASN A 136 5.13 -16.63 -42.18
C ASN A 136 5.48 -16.85 -43.66
N GLY A 137 5.07 -15.91 -44.49
CA GLY A 137 5.28 -15.99 -45.93
C GLY A 137 5.00 -14.67 -46.65
N ARG A 138 5.30 -14.64 -47.95
CA ARG A 138 4.98 -13.53 -48.85
C ARG A 138 4.05 -14.00 -49.96
N CYS A 139 3.09 -13.16 -50.33
CA CYS A 139 2.24 -13.43 -51.47
C CYS A 139 3.05 -13.40 -52.77
N LYS A 140 3.01 -14.47 -53.57
CA LYS A 140 3.74 -14.54 -54.86
C LYS A 140 3.28 -13.51 -55.88
N LYS A 141 2.04 -13.00 -55.77
CA LYS A 141 1.46 -12.04 -56.72
C LYS A 141 1.74 -10.58 -56.36
N CYS A 142 1.66 -10.21 -55.08
CA CYS A 142 1.76 -8.81 -54.65
C CYS A 142 2.88 -8.53 -53.63
N GLY A 143 3.66 -9.53 -53.23
CA GLY A 143 4.81 -9.40 -52.33
C GLY A 143 4.48 -9.12 -50.86
N LYS A 144 3.21 -8.82 -50.51
CA LYS A 144 2.80 -8.53 -49.13
C LYS A 144 3.12 -9.70 -48.19
N ARG A 145 3.68 -9.38 -47.02
CA ARG A 145 4.00 -10.34 -45.96
C ARG A 145 2.74 -10.69 -45.16
N ARG A 146 2.62 -11.96 -44.79
CA ARG A 146 1.65 -12.46 -43.81
C ARG A 146 2.36 -13.33 -42.78
N THR A 147 1.89 -13.26 -41.55
CA THR A 147 2.31 -14.11 -40.44
C THR A 147 1.03 -14.65 -39.80
N ALA A 148 1.02 -15.93 -39.42
CA ALA A 148 -0.06 -16.51 -38.64
C ALA A 148 -0.21 -15.74 -37.33
N SER A 149 -1.43 -15.37 -36.97
CA SER A 149 -1.76 -14.62 -35.75
C SER A 149 -2.21 -15.55 -34.64
#